data_AF-A0A9Q0Y724-F1
#
_entry.id   AF-A0A9Q0Y724-F1
#
_cell.length_a   1.000
_cell.length_b   1.000
_cell.length_c   1.000
_cell.angle_alpha   90.00
_cell.angle_beta   90.00
_cell.angle_gamma   90.00
#
_symmetry.space_group_name_H-M   'P 1'
#
loop_
_entity.id
_entity.type
_entity.pdbx_description
1 polymer ?
#
loop_
_entity_poly.entity_id
_entity_poly.type
_entity_poly.pdbx_seq_one_letter_code
_entity_poly.pdbx_strand_id
1 'polypeptide(L)'
;MPDFDGILEHIGEFDLFQKRAFFLTCLLSVAFAPVYVGVVFLGFTPKHRCLSPGVAEISSRCGWTLEEELNHTVPKGDLFTQQCMRYNVDWNTTEVNCTNPLEAFSGDQNGSISLTSCQDGWLYDSSIQSIVSEFDLVCEDSWKLDVFQACVNAGFFIGSVYVGYIADRFGRKTSILVTTLVMSISGVLVAVAPNYLWSVIFRFIQGLISKGSWTAGYILITEIVGASYRRTVAILYQAAFGFGLLLLDALAYVIPYWRWLQLAVTLPTFLLMLYYWCLPESPRWLITQGQSGKAMKIVNDIAKTNGKVLPVHFESISLEGEDEKEAKQSPSPIDLVRTTQMRKYTLILMYNWFTSAITYQGLIMHVGIAGDNVYLDFLYASLVEFPAAAILVFTIERVGRRYPWAIADLLAAAACFVTAFTPEGRSNLFLAMEFKVE
;
A
#
# COMPACT_ATOMS: atom_id res chain seq x y z
N MET A 1 15.74 -39.76 4.18
CA MET A 1 16.07 -39.02 5.42
C MET A 1 14.85 -38.18 5.76
N PRO A 2 14.47 -38.01 7.04
CA PRO A 2 13.30 -37.21 7.31
C PRO A 2 13.66 -35.73 7.08
N ASP A 3 13.02 -35.15 6.06
CA ASP A 3 13.01 -33.73 5.78
C ASP A 3 12.49 -32.97 7.01
N PHE A 4 12.83 -31.70 7.16
CA PHE A 4 12.32 -30.84 8.24
C PHE A 4 10.78 -30.86 8.31
N ASP A 5 10.13 -31.11 7.17
CA ASP A 5 8.68 -31.31 7.09
C ASP A 5 8.19 -32.55 7.84
N GLY A 6 8.97 -33.63 7.88
CA GLY A 6 8.66 -34.81 8.70
C GLY A 6 8.80 -34.56 10.20
N ILE A 7 9.68 -33.63 10.62
CA ILE A 7 9.77 -33.19 12.03
C ILE A 7 8.49 -32.43 12.40
N LEU A 8 8.09 -31.47 11.56
CA LEU A 8 6.88 -30.65 11.77
C LEU A 8 5.60 -31.50 11.84
N GLU A 9 5.51 -32.57 11.06
CA GLU A 9 4.40 -33.52 11.12
C GLU A 9 4.27 -34.18 12.51
N HIS A 10 5.39 -34.48 13.17
CA HIS A 10 5.42 -35.10 14.50
C HIS A 10 5.18 -34.12 15.65
N ILE A 11 5.73 -32.90 15.56
CA ILE A 11 5.59 -31.87 16.62
C ILE A 11 4.35 -30.99 16.47
N GLY A 12 3.54 -31.25 15.45
CA GLY A 12 2.31 -30.54 15.12
C GLY A 12 2.54 -29.49 14.03
N GLU A 13 1.83 -29.67 12.90
CA GLU A 13 2.02 -28.82 11.70
C GLU A 13 1.51 -27.38 11.88
N PHE A 14 0.47 -27.17 12.70
CA PHE A 14 -0.13 -25.86 12.97
C PHE A 14 -0.79 -25.81 14.36
N ASP A 15 0.02 -25.94 15.41
CA ASP A 15 -0.45 -25.95 16.81
C ASP A 15 -0.18 -24.60 17.51
N LEU A 16 -0.33 -24.53 18.83
CA LEU A 16 -0.31 -23.29 19.63
C LEU A 16 0.88 -22.38 19.32
N PHE A 17 2.09 -22.93 19.20
CA PHE A 17 3.27 -22.14 18.88
C PHE A 17 3.15 -21.48 17.50
N GLN A 18 2.80 -22.26 16.48
CA GLN A 18 2.66 -21.78 15.11
C GLN A 18 1.50 -20.78 14.97
N LYS A 19 0.37 -21.01 15.66
CA LYS A 19 -0.76 -20.08 15.71
C LYS A 19 -0.36 -18.73 16.31
N ARG A 20 0.43 -18.74 17.39
CA ARG A 20 0.94 -17.52 18.01
C ARG A 20 1.90 -16.78 17.08
N ALA A 21 2.85 -17.50 16.47
CA ALA A 21 3.76 -16.91 15.49
C ALA A 21 3.01 -16.33 14.28
N PHE A 22 2.00 -17.04 13.78
CA PHE A 22 1.14 -16.59 12.69
C PHE A 22 0.35 -15.32 13.03
N PHE A 23 -0.26 -15.26 14.21
CA PHE A 23 -0.99 -14.06 14.64
C PHE A 23 -0.06 -12.84 14.72
N LEU A 24 1.15 -13.03 15.25
CA LEU A 24 2.14 -11.96 15.28
C LEU A 24 2.56 -11.55 13.87
N THR A 25 2.90 -12.47 12.97
CA THR A 25 3.26 -12.08 11.60
C THR A 25 2.10 -11.41 10.86
N CYS A 26 0.84 -11.77 11.13
CA CYS A 26 -0.32 -11.08 10.56
C CYS A 26 -0.36 -9.58 10.89
N LEU A 27 0.08 -9.17 12.08
CA LEU A 27 0.15 -7.74 12.43
C LEU A 27 1.17 -6.98 11.56
N LEU A 28 2.21 -7.66 11.04
CA LEU A 28 3.12 -7.08 10.05
C LEU A 28 2.42 -6.87 8.71
N SER A 29 1.53 -7.79 8.32
CA SER A 29 0.71 -7.66 7.11
C SER A 29 -0.27 -6.49 7.22
N VAL A 30 -0.94 -6.36 8.36
CA VAL A 30 -1.81 -5.22 8.70
C VAL A 30 -1.06 -3.90 8.62
N ALA A 31 0.15 -3.82 9.18
CA ALA A 31 0.97 -2.61 9.17
C ALA A 31 1.48 -2.22 7.77
N PHE A 32 1.54 -3.16 6.83
CA PHE A 32 1.98 -2.90 5.46
C PHE A 32 0.91 -2.16 4.64
N ALA A 33 -0.38 -2.45 4.87
CA ALA A 33 -1.50 -1.89 4.10
C ALA A 33 -1.49 -0.36 4.01
N PRO A 34 -1.32 0.38 5.12
CA PRO A 34 -1.24 1.84 5.07
C PRO A 34 -0.03 2.42 4.32
N VAL A 35 1.07 1.68 4.24
CA VAL A 35 2.22 2.10 3.42
C VAL A 35 1.94 1.89 1.94
N TYR A 36 1.26 0.81 1.60
CA TYR A 36 0.93 0.44 0.22
C TYR A 36 -0.16 1.35 -0.38
N VAL A 37 -1.27 1.52 0.35
CA VAL A 37 -2.49 2.20 -0.17
C VAL A 37 -2.76 3.55 0.48
N GLY A 38 -2.04 3.93 1.54
CA GLY A 38 -2.35 5.15 2.30
C GLY A 38 -2.38 6.44 1.48
N VAL A 39 -1.76 6.48 0.29
CA VAL A 39 -1.86 7.63 -0.61
C VAL A 39 -3.29 8.00 -0.99
N VAL A 40 -4.23 7.05 -1.03
CA VAL A 40 -5.64 7.32 -1.35
C VAL A 40 -6.25 8.33 -0.36
N PHE A 41 -5.91 8.21 0.92
CA PHE A 41 -6.40 9.12 1.97
C PHE A 41 -5.47 10.30 2.22
N LEU A 42 -4.15 10.10 2.14
CA LEU A 42 -3.16 11.17 2.33
C LEU A 42 -3.19 12.18 1.18
N GLY A 43 -3.49 11.70 -0.02
CA GLY A 43 -3.44 12.38 -1.32
C GLY A 43 -4.77 12.90 -1.84
N PHE A 44 -5.83 12.89 -1.02
CA PHE A 44 -7.14 13.38 -1.45
C PHE A 44 -7.04 14.81 -2.00
N THR A 45 -7.61 15.04 -3.18
CA THR A 45 -7.63 16.34 -3.86
C THR A 45 -8.94 17.06 -3.55
N PRO A 46 -8.96 17.96 -2.56
CA PRO A 46 -10.16 18.73 -2.28
C PRO A 46 -10.52 19.65 -3.45
N LYS A 47 -11.80 20.01 -3.53
CA LYS A 47 -12.26 21.07 -4.43
C LYS A 47 -11.49 22.35 -4.12
N HIS A 48 -10.89 22.93 -5.14
CA HIS A 48 -9.99 24.05 -5.05
C HIS A 48 -10.30 25.09 -6.11
N ARG A 49 -9.89 26.33 -5.84
CA ARG A 49 -9.99 27.47 -6.75
C ARG A 49 -8.78 28.39 -6.59
N CYS A 50 -8.49 29.22 -7.59
CA CYS A 50 -7.43 30.21 -7.48
C CYS A 50 -7.70 31.21 -6.34
N LEU A 51 -6.67 31.54 -5.56
CA LEU A 51 -6.71 32.74 -4.73
C LEU A 51 -6.57 33.97 -5.64
N SER A 52 -7.52 34.89 -5.52
CA SER A 52 -7.50 36.18 -6.23
C SER A 52 -7.38 37.31 -5.20
N PRO A 53 -6.23 38.00 -5.13
CA PRO A 53 -6.05 39.09 -4.17
C PRO A 53 -7.05 40.23 -4.46
N GLY A 54 -7.63 40.82 -3.42
CA GLY A 54 -8.64 41.88 -3.53
C GLY A 54 -10.11 41.41 -3.58
N VAL A 55 -10.37 40.14 -3.95
CA VAL A 55 -11.74 39.60 -3.98
C VAL A 55 -12.40 39.60 -2.59
N ALA A 56 -11.68 39.20 -1.55
CA ALA A 56 -12.22 39.16 -0.19
C ALA A 56 -12.64 40.55 0.32
N GLU A 57 -11.91 41.60 -0.08
CA GLU A 57 -12.21 42.98 0.29
C GLU A 57 -13.43 43.51 -0.47
N ILE A 58 -13.55 43.22 -1.77
CA ILE A 58 -14.74 43.55 -2.56
C ILE A 58 -15.97 42.78 -2.06
N SER A 59 -15.83 41.48 -1.79
CA SER A 59 -16.91 40.63 -1.28
C SER A 59 -17.47 41.19 0.03
N SER A 60 -16.59 41.62 0.95
CA SER A 60 -16.97 42.32 2.18
C SER A 60 -17.61 43.69 1.93
N ARG A 61 -17.07 44.49 0.99
CA ARG A 61 -17.60 45.82 0.63
C ARG A 61 -19.00 45.75 0.01
N CYS A 62 -19.24 44.77 -0.85
CA CYS A 62 -20.48 44.58 -1.59
C CYS A 62 -21.49 43.70 -0.83
N GLY A 63 -21.07 43.01 0.24
CA GLY A 63 -21.92 42.13 1.03
C GLY A 63 -22.35 40.86 0.27
N TRP A 64 -21.47 40.33 -0.59
CA TRP A 64 -21.77 39.16 -1.39
C TRP A 64 -21.89 37.88 -0.55
N THR A 65 -22.79 37.01 -0.96
CA THR A 65 -22.78 35.61 -0.51
C THR A 65 -21.69 34.82 -1.22
N LEU A 66 -21.28 33.67 -0.65
CA LEU A 66 -20.25 32.81 -1.27
C LEU A 66 -20.63 32.38 -2.70
N GLU A 67 -21.92 32.13 -2.96
CA GLU A 67 -22.41 31.76 -4.29
C GLU A 67 -22.29 32.90 -5.31
N GLU A 68 -22.60 34.13 -4.88
CA GLU A 68 -22.45 35.33 -5.70
C GLU A 68 -20.98 35.62 -5.99
N GLU A 69 -20.12 35.55 -4.97
CA GLU A 69 -18.67 35.71 -5.13
C GLU A 69 -18.13 34.71 -6.16
N LEU A 70 -18.50 33.44 -6.07
CA LEU A 70 -18.07 32.40 -7.00
C LEU A 70 -18.58 32.65 -8.43
N ASN A 71 -19.83 33.05 -8.60
CA ASN A 71 -20.41 33.34 -9.92
C ASN A 71 -19.73 34.54 -10.61
N HIS A 72 -19.17 35.48 -9.84
CA HIS A 72 -18.47 36.65 -10.36
C HIS A 72 -16.96 36.42 -10.56
N THR A 73 -16.32 35.55 -9.77
CA THR A 73 -14.86 35.42 -9.73
C THR A 73 -14.33 34.17 -10.43
N VAL A 74 -15.13 33.11 -10.48
CA VAL A 74 -14.73 31.83 -11.10
C VAL A 74 -15.12 31.83 -12.59
N PRO A 75 -14.18 31.52 -13.49
CA PRO A 75 -14.49 31.40 -14.91
C PRO A 75 -15.53 30.33 -15.21
N LYS A 76 -16.53 30.66 -16.04
CA LYS A 76 -17.48 29.68 -16.57
C LYS A 76 -16.80 28.81 -17.63
N GLY A 77 -16.87 27.49 -17.48
CA GLY A 77 -16.25 26.54 -18.39
C GLY A 77 -16.22 25.14 -17.82
N ASP A 78 -15.34 24.31 -18.36
CA ASP A 78 -15.08 22.94 -17.88
C ASP A 78 -14.52 22.96 -16.44
N LEU A 79 -14.57 21.81 -15.75
CA LEU A 79 -14.11 21.68 -14.37
C LEU A 79 -12.67 22.18 -14.17
N PHE A 80 -11.79 21.89 -15.13
CA PHE A 80 -10.40 22.38 -15.14
C PHE A 80 -10.33 23.92 -15.18
N THR A 81 -11.15 24.56 -16.01
CA THR A 81 -11.18 26.03 -16.13
C THR A 81 -11.70 26.68 -14.86
N GLN A 82 -12.67 26.06 -14.18
CA GLN A 82 -13.22 26.56 -12.92
C GLN A 82 -12.22 26.43 -11.75
N GLN A 83 -11.42 25.36 -11.75
CA GLN A 83 -10.52 25.06 -10.64
C GLN A 83 -9.13 25.70 -10.83
N CYS A 84 -8.58 25.64 -12.04
CA CYS A 84 -7.16 25.92 -12.32
C CYS A 84 -6.87 27.26 -13.00
N MET A 85 -7.91 27.99 -13.42
CA MET A 85 -7.76 29.26 -14.15
C MET A 85 -8.51 30.37 -13.42
N ARG A 86 -8.00 31.61 -13.55
CA ARG A 86 -8.67 32.82 -13.08
C ARG A 86 -8.75 33.87 -14.16
N TYR A 87 -9.66 34.82 -13.98
CA TYR A 87 -9.66 36.06 -14.75
C TYR A 87 -8.38 36.85 -14.48
N ASN A 88 -7.70 37.29 -15.55
CA ASN A 88 -6.52 38.14 -15.47
C ASN A 88 -6.94 39.60 -15.25
N VAL A 89 -7.43 39.88 -14.04
CA VAL A 89 -7.95 41.19 -13.65
C VAL A 89 -7.40 41.59 -12.28
N ASP A 90 -7.21 42.89 -12.07
CA ASP A 90 -6.80 43.43 -10.79
C ASP A 90 -8.04 43.87 -9.99
N TRP A 91 -8.43 43.03 -9.04
CA TRP A 91 -9.57 43.26 -8.15
C TRP A 91 -9.32 44.41 -7.15
N ASN A 92 -8.13 44.97 -7.05
CA ASN A 92 -7.86 46.06 -6.11
C ASN A 92 -8.26 47.45 -6.65
N THR A 93 -8.84 47.50 -7.85
CA THR A 93 -9.24 48.74 -8.49
C THR A 93 -10.52 49.31 -7.87
N THR A 94 -10.56 50.63 -7.63
CA THR A 94 -11.64 51.29 -6.89
C THR A 94 -12.97 51.39 -7.66
N GLU A 95 -12.96 51.15 -8.97
CA GLU A 95 -14.11 51.35 -9.87
C GLU A 95 -14.93 50.07 -10.15
N VAL A 96 -14.73 49.01 -9.37
CA VAL A 96 -15.48 47.76 -9.55
C VAL A 96 -16.91 47.91 -9.01
N ASN A 97 -17.90 47.67 -9.87
CA ASN A 97 -19.33 47.73 -9.52
C ASN A 97 -19.79 46.42 -8.88
N CYS A 98 -20.65 46.49 -7.85
CA CYS A 98 -21.02 45.31 -7.06
C CYS A 98 -22.00 44.35 -7.77
N THR A 99 -22.69 44.78 -8.82
CA THR A 99 -23.66 43.94 -9.54
C THR A 99 -23.05 43.20 -10.73
N ASN A 100 -22.14 43.85 -11.47
CA ASN A 100 -21.42 43.28 -12.60
C ASN A 100 -19.94 43.72 -12.54
N PRO A 101 -19.14 43.13 -11.65
CA PRO A 101 -17.76 43.57 -11.44
C PRO A 101 -16.86 43.36 -12.67
N LEU A 102 -17.19 42.37 -13.50
CA LEU A 102 -16.43 42.01 -14.70
C LEU A 102 -16.58 43.02 -15.85
N GLU A 103 -17.65 43.85 -15.87
CA GLU A 103 -17.84 44.89 -16.89
C GLU A 103 -16.76 45.98 -16.83
N ALA A 104 -16.22 46.25 -15.63
CA ALA A 104 -15.12 47.21 -15.45
C ALA A 104 -13.83 46.78 -16.18
N PHE A 105 -13.71 45.48 -16.49
CA PHE A 105 -12.51 44.89 -17.09
C PHE A 105 -12.73 44.40 -18.54
N SER A 106 -13.96 44.44 -19.05
CA SER A 106 -14.26 44.14 -20.44
C SER A 106 -13.99 45.35 -21.32
N GLY A 107 -12.74 45.51 -21.77
CA GLY A 107 -12.38 46.49 -22.80
C GLY A 107 -12.94 46.13 -24.19
N ASP A 108 -13.16 47.16 -25.02
CA ASP A 108 -13.82 47.23 -26.35
C ASP A 108 -13.47 46.20 -27.45
N GLN A 109 -12.71 45.12 -27.17
CA GLN A 109 -12.43 44.05 -28.13
C GLN A 109 -12.99 42.71 -27.66
N ASN A 110 -14.12 42.32 -28.25
CA ASN A 110 -14.75 41.00 -28.22
C ASN A 110 -15.26 40.43 -26.87
N GLY A 111 -15.40 41.25 -25.82
CA GLY A 111 -16.24 40.91 -24.66
C GLY A 111 -15.81 39.69 -23.81
N SER A 112 -14.64 39.10 -24.08
CA SER A 112 -14.11 37.97 -23.32
C SER A 112 -12.86 38.38 -22.55
N ILE A 113 -12.93 38.31 -21.22
CA ILE A 113 -11.81 38.60 -20.31
C ILE A 113 -10.75 37.51 -20.46
N SER A 114 -9.48 37.90 -20.59
CA SER A 114 -8.38 36.95 -20.70
C SER A 114 -8.23 36.10 -19.43
N LEU A 115 -8.01 34.80 -19.59
CA LEU A 115 -7.77 33.87 -18.50
C LEU A 115 -6.26 33.65 -18.31
N THR A 116 -5.85 33.46 -17.06
CA THR A 116 -4.46 33.15 -16.70
C THR A 116 -4.44 32.05 -15.63
N SER A 117 -3.30 31.36 -15.48
CA SER A 117 -3.12 30.35 -14.43
C SER A 117 -3.06 31.01 -13.05
N CYS A 118 -3.41 30.27 -11.99
CA CYS A 118 -3.33 30.78 -10.63
C CYS A 118 -1.87 31.05 -10.24
N GLN A 119 -1.54 32.28 -9.85
CA GLN A 119 -0.19 32.67 -9.43
C GLN A 119 -0.09 32.97 -7.93
N ASP A 120 -1.21 33.37 -7.31
CA ASP A 120 -1.24 33.88 -5.93
C ASP A 120 -1.68 32.82 -4.91
N GLY A 121 -1.65 31.53 -5.27
CA GLY A 121 -2.03 30.41 -4.40
C GLY A 121 -3.46 29.90 -4.61
N TRP A 122 -3.94 29.08 -3.67
CA TRP A 122 -5.17 28.30 -3.80
C TRP A 122 -6.08 28.43 -2.58
N LEU A 123 -7.39 28.38 -2.80
CA LEU A 123 -8.41 28.25 -1.77
C LEU A 123 -9.05 26.87 -1.86
N TYR A 124 -9.06 26.13 -0.76
CA TYR A 124 -9.64 24.80 -0.65
C TYR A 124 -10.96 24.86 0.11
N ASP A 125 -12.01 24.22 -0.41
CA ASP A 125 -13.36 24.26 0.19
C ASP A 125 -13.55 23.28 1.37
N SER A 126 -12.59 22.37 1.60
CA SER A 126 -12.71 21.35 2.66
C SER A 126 -11.97 21.74 3.93
N SER A 127 -12.55 21.41 5.09
CA SER A 127 -11.85 21.42 6.38
C SER A 127 -10.80 20.32 6.54
N ILE A 128 -10.72 19.39 5.58
CA ILE A 128 -9.78 18.26 5.55
C ILE A 128 -8.44 18.76 4.99
N GLN A 129 -7.35 18.48 5.69
CA GLN A 129 -6.00 18.79 5.23
C GLN A 129 -5.34 17.53 4.68
N SER A 130 -5.02 17.55 3.38
CA SER A 130 -4.27 16.53 2.66
C SER A 130 -2.88 17.05 2.26
N ILE A 131 -2.00 16.12 1.83
CA ILE A 131 -0.68 16.48 1.29
C ILE A 131 -0.78 17.42 0.09
N VAL A 132 -1.88 17.32 -0.66
CA VAL A 132 -2.18 18.15 -1.82
C VAL A 132 -2.49 19.58 -1.36
N SER A 133 -3.36 19.75 -0.37
CA SER A 133 -3.73 21.07 0.14
C SER A 133 -2.61 21.77 0.91
N GLU A 134 -1.66 21.02 1.47
CA GLU A 134 -0.56 21.61 2.25
C GLU A 134 0.62 22.04 1.36
N PHE A 135 0.90 21.31 0.27
CA PHE A 135 2.00 21.62 -0.65
C PHE A 135 1.53 22.17 -2.01
N ASP A 136 0.25 22.52 -2.13
CA ASP A 136 -0.37 23.06 -3.34
C ASP A 136 -0.13 22.23 -4.61
N LEU A 137 -0.36 20.91 -4.50
CA LEU A 137 -0.10 19.94 -5.57
C LEU A 137 -1.26 19.80 -6.56
N VAL A 138 -1.81 20.92 -7.03
CA VAL A 138 -2.98 20.94 -7.92
C VAL A 138 -2.61 21.46 -9.31
N CYS A 139 -3.48 21.20 -10.30
CA CYS A 139 -3.38 21.72 -11.67
C CYS A 139 -2.06 21.37 -12.36
N GLU A 140 -1.18 22.35 -12.64
CA GLU A 140 0.13 22.10 -13.28
C GLU A 140 1.03 21.17 -12.45
N ASP A 141 0.80 21.10 -11.14
CA ASP A 141 1.61 20.35 -10.18
C ASP A 141 0.95 19.04 -9.72
N SER A 142 -0.19 18.64 -10.32
CA SER A 142 -0.92 17.42 -9.96
C SER A 142 -0.06 16.14 -10.10
N TRP A 143 0.81 16.09 -11.10
CA TRP A 143 1.75 14.99 -11.35
C TRP A 143 2.69 14.71 -10.17
N LYS A 144 2.90 15.68 -9.28
CA LYS A 144 3.73 15.49 -8.08
C LYS A 144 3.09 14.47 -7.15
N LEU A 145 1.78 14.43 -7.03
CA LEU A 145 1.11 13.40 -6.23
C LEU A 145 1.38 11.99 -6.79
N ASP A 146 1.37 11.84 -8.11
CA ASP A 146 1.70 10.57 -8.77
C ASP A 146 3.16 10.18 -8.52
N VAL A 147 4.08 11.14 -8.55
CA VAL A 147 5.50 10.93 -8.22
C VAL A 147 5.67 10.49 -6.78
N PHE A 148 4.90 11.04 -5.84
CA PHE A 148 4.93 10.63 -4.43
C PHE A 148 4.67 9.12 -4.29
N GLN A 149 3.65 8.60 -4.97
CA GLN A 149 3.35 7.16 -4.96
C GLN A 149 4.31 6.33 -5.82
N ALA A 150 4.75 6.85 -6.97
CA ALA A 150 5.73 6.19 -7.83
C ALA A 150 7.06 5.98 -7.10
N CYS A 151 7.50 6.93 -6.26
CA CYS A 151 8.67 6.79 -5.41
C CYS A 151 8.52 5.64 -4.41
N VAL A 152 7.36 5.45 -3.79
CA VAL A 152 7.11 4.30 -2.90
C VAL A 152 7.23 2.99 -3.66
N ASN A 153 6.62 2.91 -4.84
CA ASN A 153 6.67 1.72 -5.70
C ASN A 153 8.08 1.42 -6.22
N ALA A 154 8.85 2.44 -6.59
CA ALA A 154 10.26 2.31 -6.93
C ALA A 154 11.08 1.81 -5.74
N GLY A 155 10.78 2.32 -4.54
CA GLY A 155 11.31 1.83 -3.28
C GLY A 155 10.99 0.35 -3.10
N PHE A 156 9.74 -0.07 -3.25
CA PHE A 156 9.35 -1.49 -3.16
C PHE A 156 10.13 -2.39 -4.11
N PHE A 157 10.35 -1.95 -5.35
CA PHE A 157 11.13 -2.69 -6.35
C PHE A 157 12.58 -2.91 -5.89
N ILE A 158 13.29 -1.81 -5.60
CA ILE A 158 14.69 -1.85 -5.16
C ILE A 158 14.78 -2.65 -3.84
N GLY A 159 13.92 -2.32 -2.90
CA GLY A 159 13.81 -2.92 -1.58
C GLY A 159 13.64 -4.43 -1.60
N SER A 160 12.75 -4.94 -2.45
CA SER A 160 12.48 -6.39 -2.54
C SER A 160 13.73 -7.21 -2.89
N VAL A 161 14.63 -6.68 -3.71
CA VAL A 161 15.89 -7.34 -4.10
C VAL A 161 16.90 -7.28 -2.95
N TYR A 162 17.17 -6.09 -2.42
CA TYR A 162 18.20 -5.90 -1.40
C TYR A 162 17.81 -6.47 -0.03
N VAL A 163 16.58 -6.21 0.43
CA VAL A 163 16.10 -6.71 1.72
C VAL A 163 15.89 -8.22 1.68
N GLY A 164 15.47 -8.77 0.55
CA GLY A 164 15.42 -10.23 0.34
C GLY A 164 16.80 -10.87 0.53
N TYR A 165 17.81 -10.33 -0.15
CA TYR A 165 19.21 -10.78 0.01
C TYR A 165 19.72 -10.63 1.45
N ILE A 166 19.43 -9.51 2.12
CA ILE A 166 19.79 -9.30 3.52
C ILE A 166 19.09 -10.32 4.42
N ALA A 167 17.81 -10.62 4.17
CA ALA A 167 17.06 -11.61 4.94
C ALA A 167 17.60 -13.03 4.77
N ASP A 168 18.04 -13.39 3.57
CA ASP A 168 18.70 -14.67 3.29
C ASP A 168 20.08 -14.77 3.96
N ARG A 169 20.80 -13.66 4.09
CA ARG A 169 22.17 -13.64 4.63
C ARG A 169 22.26 -13.47 6.15
N PHE A 170 21.43 -12.62 6.73
CA PHE A 170 21.49 -12.24 8.15
C PHE A 170 20.37 -12.85 9.00
N GLY A 171 19.46 -13.61 8.37
CA GLY A 171 18.32 -14.23 9.02
C GLY A 171 17.03 -13.44 8.84
N ARG A 172 15.90 -14.16 8.92
CA ARG A 172 14.56 -13.61 8.73
C ARG A 172 14.18 -12.68 9.87
N LYS A 173 14.42 -13.10 11.12
CA LYS A 173 14.07 -12.33 12.32
C LYS A 173 14.83 -11.00 12.37
N THR A 174 16.15 -11.04 12.15
CA THR A 174 16.97 -9.82 12.14
C THR A 174 16.52 -8.85 11.05
N SER A 175 16.24 -9.36 9.84
CA SER A 175 15.73 -8.54 8.75
C SER A 175 14.39 -7.89 9.09
N ILE A 176 13.42 -8.64 9.61
CA ILE A 176 12.12 -8.10 10.03
C ILE A 176 12.30 -6.97 11.06
N LEU A 177 13.16 -7.15 12.07
CA LEU A 177 13.37 -6.15 13.12
C LEU A 177 14.01 -4.86 12.60
N VAL A 178 15.10 -4.98 11.86
CA VAL A 178 15.80 -3.81 11.29
C VAL A 178 14.88 -3.06 10.33
N THR A 179 14.20 -3.80 9.47
CA THR A 179 13.32 -3.21 8.46
C THR A 179 12.11 -2.53 9.11
N THR A 180 11.48 -3.16 10.10
CA THR A 180 10.35 -2.56 10.84
C THR A 180 10.77 -1.31 11.61
N LEU A 181 11.97 -1.28 12.18
CA LEU A 181 12.50 -0.08 12.83
C LEU A 181 12.66 1.08 11.84
N VAL A 182 13.28 0.83 10.69
CA VAL A 182 13.48 1.86 9.66
C VAL A 182 12.15 2.32 9.07
N MET A 183 11.20 1.40 8.85
CA MET A 183 9.82 1.72 8.44
C MET A 183 9.12 2.64 9.45
N SER A 184 9.25 2.35 10.75
CA SER A 184 8.62 3.14 11.81
C SER A 184 9.23 4.54 11.92
N ILE A 185 10.56 4.65 11.84
CA ILE A 185 11.26 5.94 11.86
C ILE A 185 10.92 6.77 10.62
N SER A 186 11.01 6.17 9.43
CA SER A 186 10.69 6.86 8.17
C SER A 186 9.24 7.32 8.13
N GLY A 187 8.28 6.53 8.62
CA GLY A 187 6.88 6.95 8.68
C GLY A 187 6.63 8.16 9.58
N VAL A 188 7.32 8.28 10.71
CA VAL A 188 7.27 9.48 11.58
C VAL A 188 7.93 10.67 10.89
N LEU A 189 9.06 10.46 10.21
CA LEU A 189 9.74 11.51 9.45
C LEU A 189 8.87 12.05 8.31
N VAL A 190 8.08 11.20 7.64
CA VAL A 190 7.07 11.66 6.66
C VAL A 190 6.06 12.59 7.30
N ALA A 191 5.54 12.25 8.48
CA ALA A 191 4.53 13.05 9.17
C ALA A 191 5.05 14.41 9.67
N VAL A 192 6.35 14.53 9.95
CA VAL A 192 6.99 15.76 10.45
C VAL A 192 7.73 16.51 9.32
N ALA A 193 7.74 15.98 8.10
CA ALA A 193 8.47 16.57 6.99
C ALA A 193 8.01 18.02 6.70
N PRO A 194 8.92 19.00 6.62
CA PRO A 194 8.53 20.40 6.42
C PRO A 194 8.26 20.75 4.95
N ASN A 195 8.85 20.01 4.01
CA ASN A 195 8.76 20.27 2.58
C ASN A 195 8.35 19.01 1.81
N TYR A 196 7.76 19.19 0.63
CA TYR A 196 7.40 18.11 -0.27
C TYR A 196 8.57 17.16 -0.58
N LEU A 197 9.76 17.70 -0.91
CA LEU A 197 10.93 16.89 -1.24
C LEU A 197 11.35 15.94 -0.10
N TRP A 198 11.36 16.42 1.15
CA TRP A 198 11.67 15.59 2.32
C TRP A 198 10.61 14.50 2.52
N SER A 199 9.34 14.85 2.33
CA SER A 199 8.23 13.88 2.39
C SER A 199 8.42 12.76 1.38
N VAL A 200 8.77 13.08 0.13
CA VAL A 200 9.07 12.10 -0.93
C VAL A 200 10.27 11.22 -0.58
N ILE A 201 11.37 11.80 -0.10
CA ILE A 201 12.58 11.04 0.28
C ILE A 201 12.26 10.04 1.40
N PHE A 202 11.58 10.48 2.46
CA PHE A 202 11.23 9.59 3.56
C PHE A 202 10.23 8.52 3.14
N ARG A 203 9.29 8.85 2.24
CA ARG A 203 8.35 7.87 1.69
C ARG A 203 9.04 6.84 0.79
N PHE A 204 10.03 7.26 0.00
CA PHE A 204 10.89 6.36 -0.76
C PHE A 204 11.65 5.38 0.16
N ILE A 205 12.24 5.88 1.25
CA ILE A 205 12.91 5.04 2.26
C ILE A 205 11.92 4.06 2.92
N GLN A 206 10.71 4.54 3.23
CA GLN A 206 9.66 3.68 3.77
C GLN A 206 9.28 2.58 2.76
N GLY A 207 9.15 2.91 1.48
CA GLY A 207 8.96 1.95 0.39
C GLY A 207 10.09 0.93 0.26
N LEU A 208 11.35 1.38 0.31
CA LEU A 208 12.55 0.51 0.23
C LEU A 208 12.53 -0.65 1.24
N ILE A 209 11.90 -0.46 2.38
CA ILE A 209 12.03 -1.37 3.50
C ILE A 209 10.76 -2.20 3.71
N SER A 210 9.58 -1.59 3.55
CA SER A 210 8.31 -2.19 3.98
C SER A 210 7.93 -3.47 3.22
N LYS A 211 8.15 -3.52 1.89
CA LYS A 211 7.85 -4.74 1.11
C LYS A 211 8.78 -5.89 1.47
N GLY A 212 10.04 -5.58 1.78
CA GLY A 212 11.02 -6.54 2.26
C GLY A 212 10.63 -7.15 3.60
N SER A 213 10.18 -6.32 4.56
CA SER A 213 9.62 -6.77 5.84
C SER A 213 8.45 -7.72 5.64
N TRP A 214 7.49 -7.31 4.81
CA TRP A 214 6.27 -8.08 4.54
C TRP A 214 6.58 -9.45 3.93
N THR A 215 7.53 -9.49 2.98
CA THR A 215 7.96 -10.73 2.33
C THR A 215 8.75 -11.64 3.29
N ALA A 216 9.62 -11.06 4.12
CA ALA A 216 10.37 -11.82 5.13
C ALA A 216 9.45 -12.44 6.18
N GLY A 217 8.39 -11.72 6.60
CA GLY A 217 7.35 -12.23 7.50
C GLY A 217 6.55 -13.39 6.89
N TYR A 218 6.17 -13.25 5.62
CA TYR A 218 5.52 -14.33 4.85
C TYR A 218 6.40 -15.58 4.78
N ILE A 219 7.67 -15.43 4.44
CA ILE A 219 8.60 -16.56 4.33
C ILE A 219 8.79 -17.23 5.69
N LEU A 220 9.05 -16.44 6.74
CA LEU A 220 9.28 -16.94 8.10
C LEU A 220 8.12 -17.84 8.56
N ILE A 221 6.87 -17.44 8.32
CA ILE A 221 5.74 -18.27 8.74
C ILE A 221 5.60 -19.55 7.90
N THR A 222 5.85 -19.49 6.58
CA THR A 222 5.81 -20.69 5.73
C THR A 222 6.93 -21.70 6.05
N GLU A 223 8.04 -21.23 6.61
CA GLU A 223 9.17 -22.06 7.05
C GLU A 223 8.91 -22.71 8.43
N ILE A 224 8.05 -22.13 9.26
CA ILE A 224 7.69 -22.66 10.60
C ILE A 224 6.48 -23.61 10.54
N VAL A 225 5.59 -23.42 9.58
CA VAL A 225 4.35 -24.19 9.42
C VAL A 225 4.58 -25.44 8.56
N GLY A 226 3.90 -26.53 8.90
CA GLY A 226 3.92 -27.79 8.15
C GLY A 226 3.37 -27.67 6.73
N ALA A 227 3.81 -28.55 5.83
CA ALA A 227 3.55 -28.44 4.39
C ALA A 227 2.04 -28.38 4.03
N SER A 228 1.20 -29.06 4.81
CA SER A 228 -0.26 -29.10 4.62
C SER A 228 -0.92 -27.73 4.78
N TYR A 229 -0.50 -26.94 5.77
CA TYR A 229 -1.12 -25.67 6.15
C TYR A 229 -0.48 -24.45 5.49
N ARG A 230 0.67 -24.59 4.81
CA ARG A 230 1.38 -23.48 4.15
C ARG A 230 0.49 -22.64 3.24
N ARG A 231 -0.38 -23.31 2.46
CA ARG A 231 -1.30 -22.64 1.53
C ARG A 231 -2.33 -21.79 2.27
N THR A 232 -2.97 -22.35 3.29
CA THR A 232 -4.00 -21.67 4.07
C THR A 232 -3.43 -20.50 4.84
N VAL A 233 -2.27 -20.69 5.47
CA VAL A 233 -1.54 -19.63 6.19
C VAL A 233 -1.12 -18.50 5.25
N ALA A 234 -0.67 -18.83 4.03
CA ALA A 234 -0.36 -17.83 3.02
C ALA A 234 -1.57 -16.97 2.63
N ILE A 235 -2.73 -17.60 2.40
CA ILE A 235 -3.96 -16.87 2.05
C ILE A 235 -4.47 -16.04 3.23
N LEU A 236 -4.44 -16.58 4.46
CA LEU A 236 -4.86 -15.83 5.65
C LEU A 236 -3.92 -14.67 5.97
N TYR A 237 -2.62 -14.80 5.67
CA TYR A 237 -1.66 -13.70 5.78
C TYR A 237 -1.97 -12.57 4.81
N GLN A 238 -2.46 -12.89 3.61
CA GLN A 238 -3.00 -11.91 2.66
C GLN A 238 -4.33 -11.32 3.16
N ALA A 239 -5.25 -12.12 3.71
CA ALA A 239 -6.49 -11.58 4.28
C ALA A 239 -6.23 -10.62 5.47
N ALA A 240 -5.14 -10.82 6.22
CA ALA A 240 -4.71 -9.88 7.25
C ALA A 240 -4.29 -8.51 6.66
N PHE A 241 -3.80 -8.46 5.43
CA PHE A 241 -3.56 -7.21 4.72
C PHE A 241 -4.88 -6.46 4.45
N GLY A 242 -5.93 -7.16 4.00
CA GLY A 242 -7.27 -6.58 3.84
C GLY A 242 -7.87 -6.04 5.14
N PHE A 243 -7.62 -6.70 6.27
CA PHE A 243 -7.96 -6.14 7.59
C PHE A 243 -7.20 -4.84 7.89
N GLY A 244 -5.96 -4.72 7.43
CA GLY A 244 -5.21 -3.46 7.50
C GLY A 244 -5.81 -2.35 6.64
N LEU A 245 -6.40 -2.67 5.49
CA LEU A 245 -7.13 -1.69 4.67
C LEU A 245 -8.39 -1.19 5.37
N LEU A 246 -9.20 -2.09 5.96
CA LEU A 246 -10.36 -1.70 6.76
C LEU A 246 -9.99 -0.81 7.94
N LEU A 247 -8.90 -1.14 8.63
CA LEU A 247 -8.40 -0.34 9.75
C LEU A 247 -7.92 1.03 9.28
N LEU A 248 -7.23 1.11 8.14
CA LEU A 248 -6.79 2.37 7.54
C LEU A 248 -8.00 3.26 7.22
N ASP A 249 -9.03 2.72 6.57
CA ASP A 249 -10.24 3.45 6.22
C ASP A 249 -10.96 3.99 7.46
N ALA A 250 -11.14 3.15 8.48
CA ALA A 250 -11.74 3.57 9.75
C ALA A 250 -10.93 4.69 10.43
N LEU A 251 -9.59 4.61 10.41
CA LEU A 251 -8.72 5.66 10.95
C LEU A 251 -8.79 6.94 10.11
N ALA A 252 -8.83 6.83 8.78
CA ALA A 252 -8.92 7.96 7.86
C ALA A 252 -10.26 8.71 8.00
N TYR A 253 -11.34 7.98 8.28
CA TYR A 253 -12.65 8.58 8.56
C TYR A 253 -12.66 9.38 9.86
N VAL A 254 -11.99 8.89 10.91
CA VAL A 254 -11.94 9.55 12.23
C VAL A 254 -10.92 10.69 12.25
N ILE A 255 -9.83 10.60 11.48
CA ILE A 255 -8.71 11.54 11.51
C ILE A 255 -8.59 12.25 10.15
N PRO A 256 -9.20 13.44 9.98
CA PRO A 256 -9.23 14.18 8.71
C PRO A 256 -7.94 14.98 8.41
N TYR A 257 -6.85 14.70 9.13
CA TYR A 257 -5.57 15.39 8.96
C TYR A 257 -4.48 14.39 8.59
N TRP A 258 -3.88 14.53 7.40
CA TRP A 258 -2.96 13.54 6.85
C TRP A 258 -1.72 13.27 7.73
N ARG A 259 -1.15 14.31 8.37
CA ARG A 259 0.01 14.16 9.28
C ARG A 259 -0.33 13.31 10.49
N TRP A 260 -1.49 13.54 11.10
CA TRP A 260 -1.98 12.77 12.24
C TRP A 260 -2.37 11.36 11.85
N LEU A 261 -2.97 11.18 10.67
CA LEU A 261 -3.28 9.85 10.12
C LEU A 261 -2.00 9.03 9.91
N GLN A 262 -0.96 9.64 9.32
CA GLN A 262 0.34 9.01 9.13
C GLN A 262 0.98 8.61 10.48
N LEU A 263 0.88 9.46 11.51
CA LEU A 263 1.35 9.11 12.86
C LEU A 263 0.52 8.00 13.51
N ALA A 264 -0.81 8.06 13.41
CA ALA A 264 -1.71 7.06 14.00
C ALA A 264 -1.45 5.66 13.44
N VAL A 265 -1.11 5.57 12.16
CA VAL A 265 -0.73 4.33 11.48
C VAL A 265 0.69 3.88 11.86
N THR A 266 1.64 4.82 11.96
CA THR A 266 3.06 4.47 12.15
C THR A 266 3.43 4.21 13.60
N LEU A 267 2.85 4.92 14.58
CA LEU A 267 3.21 4.74 15.98
C LEU A 267 2.98 3.31 16.51
N PRO A 268 1.88 2.62 16.16
CA PRO A 268 1.69 1.22 16.54
C PRO A 268 2.77 0.28 15.99
N THR A 269 3.44 0.61 14.88
CA THR A 269 4.46 -0.28 14.30
C THR A 269 5.72 -0.36 15.17
N PHE A 270 5.96 0.61 16.06
CA PHE A 270 7.03 0.49 17.07
C PHE A 270 6.81 -0.67 18.04
N LEU A 271 5.55 -1.04 18.32
CA LEU A 271 5.24 -2.20 19.16
C LEU A 271 5.68 -3.51 18.50
N LEU A 272 5.86 -3.54 17.18
CA LEU A 272 6.38 -4.71 16.48
C LEU A 272 7.86 -4.97 16.81
N MET A 273 8.58 -4.02 17.42
CA MET A 273 9.94 -4.28 17.96
C MET A 273 9.93 -5.36 19.05
N LEU A 274 8.79 -5.60 19.71
CA LEU A 274 8.60 -6.71 20.65
C LEU A 274 8.76 -8.09 19.98
N TYR A 275 8.77 -8.16 18.64
CA TYR A 275 9.05 -9.38 17.89
C TYR A 275 10.42 -9.97 18.20
N TYR A 276 11.36 -9.16 18.69
CA TYR A 276 12.65 -9.65 19.14
C TYR A 276 12.50 -10.73 20.22
N TRP A 277 11.50 -10.61 21.10
CA TRP A 277 11.24 -11.59 22.15
C TRP A 277 10.22 -12.66 21.73
N CYS A 278 9.26 -12.31 20.88
CA CYS A 278 8.15 -13.22 20.57
C CYS A 278 8.35 -14.12 19.35
N LEU A 279 9.17 -13.71 18.36
CA LEU A 279 9.39 -14.51 17.15
C LEU A 279 10.70 -15.30 17.24
N PRO A 280 10.69 -16.61 16.90
CA PRO A 280 11.91 -17.37 16.69
C PRO A 280 12.59 -16.97 15.37
N GLU A 281 13.85 -17.34 15.23
CA GLU A 281 14.49 -17.36 13.90
C GLU A 281 14.01 -18.58 13.11
N SER A 282 14.09 -18.53 11.79
CA SER A 282 13.72 -19.67 10.94
C SER A 282 14.60 -20.90 11.23
N PRO A 283 14.02 -22.04 11.63
CA PRO A 283 14.78 -23.27 11.82
C PRO A 283 15.44 -23.73 10.53
N ARG A 284 14.73 -23.64 9.39
CA ARG A 284 15.26 -23.99 8.06
C ARG A 284 16.47 -23.14 7.69
N TRP A 285 16.40 -21.83 7.90
CA TRP A 285 17.54 -20.95 7.66
C TRP A 285 18.74 -21.31 8.54
N LEU A 286 18.52 -21.57 9.84
CA LEU A 286 19.59 -21.96 10.76
C LEU A 286 20.28 -23.27 10.33
N ILE A 287 19.52 -24.21 9.77
CA ILE A 287 20.06 -25.47 9.23
C ILE A 287 20.95 -25.18 8.02
N THR A 288 20.46 -24.39 7.06
CA THR A 288 21.26 -24.01 5.87
C THR A 288 22.54 -23.24 6.21
N GLN A 289 22.56 -22.55 7.36
CA GLN A 289 23.74 -21.83 7.87
C GLN A 289 24.69 -22.71 8.71
N GLY A 290 24.44 -24.02 8.82
CA GLY A 290 25.23 -24.93 9.64
C GLY A 290 25.06 -24.73 11.15
N GLN A 291 24.05 -23.96 11.59
CA GLN A 291 23.77 -23.69 13.01
C GLN A 291 22.72 -24.66 13.57
N SER A 292 22.89 -25.96 13.30
CA SER A 292 21.97 -27.04 13.67
C SER A 292 21.63 -27.05 15.17
N GLY A 293 22.60 -26.75 16.04
CA GLY A 293 22.37 -26.67 17.49
C GLY A 293 21.37 -25.56 17.90
N LYS A 294 21.33 -24.43 17.20
CA LYS A 294 20.32 -23.38 17.45
C LYS A 294 18.97 -23.77 16.86
N ALA A 295 18.96 -24.37 15.66
CA ALA A 295 17.74 -24.87 15.03
C ALA A 295 17.03 -25.88 15.95
N MET A 296 17.80 -26.81 16.52
CA MET A 296 17.28 -27.85 17.41
C MET A 296 16.72 -27.29 18.72
N LYS A 297 17.31 -26.21 19.27
CA LYS A 297 16.73 -25.50 20.43
C LYS A 297 15.33 -24.97 20.11
N ILE A 298 15.17 -24.34 18.93
CA ILE A 298 13.87 -23.82 18.51
C ILE A 298 12.87 -24.96 18.29
N VAL A 299 13.28 -26.05 17.63
CA VAL A 299 12.44 -27.25 17.44
C VAL A 299 11.99 -27.83 18.78
N ASN A 300 12.89 -27.92 19.76
CA ASN A 300 12.55 -28.36 21.11
C ASN A 300 11.59 -27.40 21.83
N ASP A 301 11.74 -26.09 21.64
CA ASP A 301 10.81 -25.11 22.19
C ASP A 301 9.42 -25.18 21.55
N ILE A 302 9.35 -25.45 20.23
CA ILE A 302 8.10 -25.73 19.52
C ILE A 302 7.44 -26.98 20.11
N ALA A 303 8.19 -28.08 20.21
CA ALA A 303 7.68 -29.35 20.74
C ALA A 303 7.16 -29.20 22.18
N LYS A 304 7.91 -28.52 23.06
CA LYS A 304 7.50 -28.21 24.43
C LYS A 304 6.22 -27.39 24.48
N THR A 305 6.12 -26.34 23.66
CA THR A 305 4.95 -25.44 23.64
C THR A 305 3.71 -26.17 23.11
N ASN A 306 3.88 -27.09 22.17
CA ASN A 306 2.81 -27.91 21.60
C ASN A 306 2.50 -29.16 22.46
N GLY A 307 3.23 -29.39 23.56
CA GLY A 307 3.07 -30.55 24.42
C GLY A 307 3.41 -31.89 23.73
N LYS A 308 4.28 -31.86 22.71
CA LYS A 308 4.73 -33.03 21.96
C LYS A 308 6.16 -33.43 22.37
N VAL A 309 6.46 -34.72 22.28
CA VAL A 309 7.80 -35.25 22.56
C VAL A 309 8.52 -35.47 21.24
N LEU A 310 9.75 -34.96 21.13
CA LEU A 310 10.59 -35.23 19.96
C LEU A 310 11.09 -36.69 20.01
N PRO A 311 10.92 -37.48 18.94
CA PRO A 311 11.56 -38.79 18.86
C PRO A 311 13.08 -38.66 18.84
N VAL A 312 13.78 -39.49 19.62
CA VAL A 312 15.26 -39.49 19.78
C VAL A 312 16.01 -39.59 18.43
N HIS A 313 15.40 -40.22 17.42
CA HIS A 313 15.95 -40.29 16.05
C HIS A 313 16.18 -38.90 15.44
N PHE A 314 15.36 -37.90 15.78
CA PHE A 314 15.49 -36.53 15.29
C PHE A 314 16.51 -35.70 16.09
N GLU A 315 16.86 -36.12 17.30
CA GLU A 315 17.92 -35.50 18.09
C GLU A 315 19.32 -35.90 17.62
N SER A 316 19.46 -37.11 17.06
CA SER A 316 20.74 -37.65 16.57
C SER A 316 21.03 -37.38 15.10
N ILE A 317 20.05 -36.89 14.33
CA ILE A 317 20.32 -36.39 12.98
C ILE A 317 20.95 -35.02 13.17
N SER A 318 22.27 -35.02 13.39
CA SER A 318 23.07 -33.90 12.95
C SER A 318 22.73 -33.69 11.48
N LEU A 319 22.13 -32.56 11.15
CA LEU A 319 21.89 -32.09 9.77
C LEU A 319 23.22 -31.75 9.06
N GLU A 320 24.28 -32.48 9.41
CA GLU A 320 25.69 -32.28 9.05
C GLU A 320 26.08 -33.11 7.83
N GLY A 321 25.21 -33.99 7.32
CA GLY A 321 25.59 -35.04 6.37
C GLY A 321 25.67 -34.69 4.89
N GLU A 322 24.87 -33.74 4.39
CA GLU A 322 24.76 -33.48 2.94
C GLU A 322 24.92 -31.98 2.56
N ASP A 323 24.57 -31.06 3.47
CA ASP A 323 24.51 -29.62 3.15
C ASP A 323 25.86 -28.88 3.24
N GLU A 324 26.93 -29.41 3.83
CA GLU A 324 28.22 -28.68 3.90
C GLU A 324 28.84 -28.39 2.51
N LYS A 325 28.49 -29.18 1.49
CA LYS A 325 28.92 -28.93 0.11
C LYS A 325 28.03 -27.91 -0.63
N GLU A 326 26.77 -27.76 -0.22
CA GLU A 326 25.83 -26.78 -0.79
C GLU A 326 25.84 -25.43 -0.04
N ALA A 327 26.09 -25.43 1.28
CA ALA A 327 26.14 -24.26 2.16
C ALA A 327 27.24 -23.24 1.81
N LYS A 328 28.24 -23.63 1.00
CA LYS A 328 29.29 -22.71 0.51
C LYS A 328 28.88 -21.93 -0.74
N GLN A 329 27.79 -22.28 -1.40
CA GLN A 329 27.26 -21.46 -2.49
C GLN A 329 26.23 -20.53 -1.88
N SER A 330 26.61 -19.31 -1.51
CA SER A 330 25.62 -18.26 -1.28
C SER A 330 24.88 -18.05 -2.60
N PRO A 331 23.60 -18.47 -2.74
CA PRO A 331 22.91 -18.37 -4.00
C PRO A 331 22.86 -16.90 -4.40
N SER A 332 23.42 -16.59 -5.56
CA SER A 332 23.41 -15.23 -6.09
C SER A 332 22.08 -15.00 -6.81
N PRO A 333 21.54 -13.77 -6.85
CA PRO A 333 20.41 -13.46 -7.72
C PRO A 333 20.67 -13.83 -9.20
N ILE A 334 21.94 -13.92 -9.61
CA ILE A 334 22.36 -14.36 -10.94
C ILE A 334 22.08 -15.85 -11.19
N ASP A 335 22.01 -16.68 -10.13
CA ASP A 335 21.73 -18.10 -10.27
C ASP A 335 20.27 -18.37 -10.70
N LEU A 336 19.35 -17.42 -10.50
CA LEU A 336 17.95 -17.53 -10.98
C LEU A 336 17.86 -17.58 -12.51
N VAL A 337 18.77 -16.93 -13.21
CA VAL A 337 18.78 -16.88 -14.69
C VAL A 337 19.77 -17.85 -15.32
N ARG A 338 20.58 -18.52 -14.51
CA ARG A 338 21.71 -19.33 -14.94
C ARG A 338 21.30 -20.61 -15.66
N THR A 339 20.23 -21.27 -15.21
CA THR A 339 19.72 -22.48 -15.85
C THR A 339 18.43 -22.21 -16.63
N THR A 340 18.24 -22.90 -17.76
CA THR A 340 17.08 -22.68 -18.63
C THR A 340 15.75 -22.92 -17.92
N GLN A 341 15.68 -23.89 -17.00
CA GLN A 341 14.46 -24.18 -16.22
C GLN A 341 14.17 -23.09 -15.19
N MET A 342 15.18 -22.68 -14.40
CA MET A 342 15.00 -21.60 -13.42
C MET A 342 14.66 -20.27 -14.09
N ARG A 343 15.30 -19.97 -15.23
CA ARG A 343 14.98 -18.80 -16.05
C ARG A 343 13.53 -18.83 -16.52
N LYS A 344 13.05 -19.98 -17.00
CA LYS A 344 11.65 -20.14 -17.45
C LYS A 344 10.67 -19.89 -16.30
N TYR A 345 10.88 -20.50 -15.13
CA TYR A 345 10.01 -20.28 -13.97
C TYR A 345 10.08 -18.85 -13.44
N THR A 346 11.27 -18.26 -13.40
CA THR A 346 11.46 -16.86 -12.98
C THR A 346 10.70 -15.91 -13.90
N LEU A 347 10.81 -16.06 -15.22
CA LEU A 347 10.08 -15.22 -16.18
C LEU A 347 8.56 -15.37 -16.07
N ILE A 348 8.06 -16.59 -15.88
CA ILE A 348 6.62 -16.84 -15.69
C ILE A 348 6.12 -16.15 -14.41
N LEU A 349 6.85 -16.28 -13.31
CA LEU A 349 6.49 -15.66 -12.03
C LEU A 349 6.59 -14.13 -12.11
N MET A 350 7.62 -13.58 -12.75
CA MET A 350 7.76 -12.13 -12.95
C MET A 350 6.58 -11.56 -13.74
N TYR A 351 6.18 -12.24 -14.83
CA TYR A 351 5.02 -11.82 -15.62
C TYR A 351 3.72 -11.88 -14.80
N ASN A 352 3.51 -12.96 -14.05
CA ASN A 352 2.34 -13.15 -13.21
C ASN A 352 2.22 -12.08 -12.10
N TRP A 353 3.34 -11.79 -11.43
CA TRP A 353 3.40 -10.71 -10.44
C TRP A 353 3.20 -9.33 -11.07
N PHE A 354 3.73 -9.11 -12.27
CA PHE A 354 3.56 -7.85 -12.99
C PHE A 354 2.10 -7.59 -13.34
N THR A 355 1.40 -8.57 -13.92
CA THR A 355 -0.03 -8.43 -14.26
C THR A 355 -0.87 -8.22 -13.00
N SER A 356 -0.66 -9.02 -11.96
CA SER A 356 -1.40 -8.89 -10.70
C SER A 356 -1.17 -7.54 -10.02
N ALA A 357 0.08 -7.07 -9.96
CA ALA A 357 0.40 -5.79 -9.33
C ALA A 357 -0.20 -4.59 -10.09
N ILE A 358 -0.19 -4.61 -11.43
CA ILE A 358 -0.79 -3.54 -12.23
C ILE A 358 -2.30 -3.50 -12.03
N THR A 359 -2.97 -4.65 -12.12
CA THR A 359 -4.42 -4.70 -11.94
C THR A 359 -4.82 -4.25 -10.54
N TYR A 360 -4.17 -4.80 -9.51
CA TYR A 360 -4.48 -4.46 -8.13
C TYR A 360 -4.22 -2.98 -7.80
N GLN A 361 -3.04 -2.47 -8.16
CA GLN A 361 -2.69 -1.07 -7.89
C GLN A 361 -3.56 -0.10 -8.70
N GLY A 362 -3.85 -0.43 -9.97
CA GLY A 362 -4.66 0.39 -10.85
C GLY A 362 -6.09 0.54 -10.35
N LEU A 363 -6.72 -0.56 -9.94
CA LEU A 363 -8.09 -0.55 -9.40
C LEU A 363 -8.17 0.28 -8.11
N ILE A 364 -7.28 0.02 -7.15
CA ILE A 364 -7.27 0.75 -5.88
C ILE A 364 -7.06 2.26 -6.05
N MET A 365 -6.15 2.66 -6.95
CA MET A 365 -5.95 4.08 -7.23
C MET A 365 -7.18 4.72 -7.88
N HIS A 366 -7.88 3.97 -8.73
CA HIS A 366 -9.09 4.44 -9.41
C HIS A 366 -10.28 4.62 -8.44
N VAL A 367 -10.44 3.71 -7.46
CA VAL A 367 -11.44 3.83 -6.39
C VAL A 367 -11.29 5.16 -5.64
N GLY A 368 -10.05 5.63 -5.43
CA GLY A 368 -9.77 6.92 -4.80
C GLY A 368 -10.21 8.16 -5.60
N ILE A 369 -10.46 8.01 -6.90
CA ILE A 369 -10.73 9.12 -7.84
C ILE A 369 -12.20 9.11 -8.31
N ALA A 370 -12.81 7.94 -8.47
CA ALA A 370 -14.10 7.78 -9.12
C ALA A 370 -15.33 8.03 -8.21
N GLY A 371 -15.15 8.01 -6.90
CA GLY A 371 -16.22 7.99 -5.90
C GLY A 371 -16.72 9.36 -5.41
N ASP A 372 -18.04 9.50 -5.23
CA ASP A 372 -18.63 10.64 -4.51
C ASP A 372 -18.23 10.64 -3.01
N ASN A 373 -17.97 9.45 -2.44
CA ASN A 373 -17.50 9.27 -1.08
C ASN A 373 -16.41 8.20 -1.00
N VAL A 374 -15.15 8.65 -1.09
CA VAL A 374 -13.94 7.83 -1.08
C VAL A 374 -13.92 6.81 0.07
N TYR A 375 -14.42 7.17 1.25
CA TYR A 375 -14.44 6.27 2.41
C TYR A 375 -15.35 5.06 2.21
N LEU A 376 -16.56 5.27 1.70
CA LEU A 376 -17.51 4.17 1.49
C LEU A 376 -17.03 3.24 0.37
N ASP A 377 -16.50 3.80 -0.70
CA ASP A 377 -16.03 3.03 -1.85
C ASP A 377 -14.82 2.18 -1.45
N PHE A 378 -13.89 2.75 -0.68
CA PHE A 378 -12.75 2.04 -0.13
C PHE A 378 -13.14 0.97 0.90
N LEU A 379 -14.14 1.24 1.74
CA LEU A 379 -14.71 0.29 2.69
C LEU A 379 -15.24 -0.95 1.97
N TYR A 380 -16.04 -0.74 0.91
CA TYR A 380 -16.59 -1.85 0.16
C TYR A 380 -15.51 -2.67 -0.57
N ALA A 381 -14.52 -2.01 -1.19
CA ALA A 381 -13.40 -2.71 -1.82
C ALA A 381 -12.66 -3.59 -0.80
N SER A 382 -12.35 -3.02 0.38
CA SER A 382 -11.68 -3.74 1.47
C SER A 382 -12.51 -4.92 2.01
N LEU A 383 -13.85 -4.83 2.00
CA LEU A 383 -14.73 -5.91 2.45
C LEU A 383 -14.78 -7.09 1.48
N VAL A 384 -14.59 -6.86 0.17
CA VAL A 384 -14.62 -7.92 -0.86
C VAL A 384 -13.43 -8.87 -0.75
N GLU A 385 -12.30 -8.41 -0.19
CA GLU A 385 -11.12 -9.26 0.04
C GLU A 385 -11.42 -10.49 0.92
N PHE A 386 -12.34 -10.39 1.89
CA PHE A 386 -12.61 -11.50 2.81
C PHE A 386 -13.40 -12.65 2.17
N PRO A 387 -14.53 -12.41 1.47
CA PRO A 387 -15.17 -13.42 0.64
C PRO A 387 -14.21 -14.01 -0.40
N ALA A 388 -13.41 -13.18 -1.07
CA ALA A 388 -12.44 -13.64 -2.06
C ALA A 388 -11.41 -14.60 -1.45
N ALA A 389 -10.83 -14.25 -0.29
CA ALA A 389 -9.91 -15.11 0.44
C ALA A 389 -10.56 -16.44 0.86
N ALA A 390 -11.82 -16.42 1.31
CA ALA A 390 -12.54 -17.64 1.65
C ALA A 390 -12.75 -18.54 0.42
N ILE A 391 -13.19 -17.97 -0.71
CA ILE A 391 -13.35 -18.70 -1.98
C ILE A 391 -12.02 -19.31 -2.42
N LEU A 392 -10.91 -18.56 -2.30
CA LEU A 392 -9.58 -19.04 -2.64
C LEU A 392 -9.16 -20.25 -1.80
N VAL A 393 -9.37 -20.20 -0.46
CA VAL A 393 -9.07 -21.33 0.43
C VAL A 393 -9.84 -22.58 0.01
N PHE A 394 -11.15 -22.46 -0.25
CA PHE A 394 -11.97 -23.62 -0.64
C PHE A 394 -11.64 -24.15 -2.04
N THR A 395 -11.29 -23.26 -2.98
CA THR A 395 -11.08 -23.63 -4.38
C THR A 395 -9.68 -24.23 -4.60
N ILE A 396 -8.66 -23.70 -3.93
CA ILE A 396 -7.26 -24.12 -4.14
C ILE A 396 -7.00 -25.57 -3.71
N GLU A 397 -7.78 -26.09 -2.76
CA GLU A 397 -7.70 -27.48 -2.32
C GLU A 397 -8.40 -28.44 -3.28
N ARG A 398 -9.49 -28.01 -3.93
CA ARG A 398 -10.33 -28.87 -4.78
C ARG A 398 -9.93 -28.87 -6.26
N VAL A 399 -9.64 -27.69 -6.81
CA VAL A 399 -9.46 -27.47 -8.26
C VAL A 399 -7.98 -27.30 -8.64
N GLY A 400 -7.10 -27.16 -7.64
CA GLY A 400 -5.69 -26.82 -7.83
C GLY A 400 -5.49 -25.33 -8.08
N ARG A 401 -4.26 -24.92 -8.43
CA ARG A 401 -3.87 -23.49 -8.48
C ARG A 401 -4.09 -22.80 -9.83
N ARG A 402 -3.94 -23.55 -10.94
CA ARG A 402 -3.85 -22.97 -12.29
C ARG A 402 -5.18 -22.43 -12.82
N TYR A 403 -6.26 -23.18 -12.65
CA TYR A 403 -7.57 -22.80 -13.18
C TYR A 403 -8.20 -21.63 -12.41
N PRO A 404 -8.20 -21.60 -11.06
CA PRO A 404 -8.74 -20.46 -10.33
C PRO A 404 -8.02 -19.16 -10.68
N TRP A 405 -6.69 -19.22 -10.82
CA TRP A 405 -5.88 -18.08 -11.24
C TRP A 405 -6.28 -17.57 -12.64
N ALA A 406 -6.35 -18.46 -13.63
CA ALA A 406 -6.70 -18.07 -15.00
C ALA A 406 -8.14 -17.53 -15.11
N ILE A 407 -9.08 -18.08 -14.35
CA ILE A 407 -10.47 -17.61 -14.32
C ILE A 407 -10.53 -16.22 -13.68
N ALA A 408 -9.85 -16.00 -12.56
CA ALA A 408 -9.79 -14.70 -11.89
C ALA A 408 -9.21 -13.62 -12.83
N ASP A 409 -8.07 -13.90 -13.47
CA ASP A 409 -7.45 -12.96 -14.43
C ASP A 409 -8.38 -12.64 -15.61
N LEU A 410 -9.11 -13.64 -16.14
CA LEU A 410 -10.07 -13.43 -17.23
C LEU A 410 -11.29 -12.62 -16.80
N LEU A 411 -11.81 -12.86 -15.59
CA LEU A 411 -12.91 -12.09 -15.03
C LEU A 411 -12.50 -10.64 -14.78
N ALA A 412 -11.32 -10.43 -14.21
CA ALA A 412 -10.72 -9.12 -14.02
C ALA A 412 -10.57 -8.37 -15.34
N ALA A 413 -10.00 -9.02 -16.36
CA ALA A 413 -9.84 -8.43 -17.69
C ALA A 413 -11.20 -8.09 -18.34
N ALA A 414 -12.19 -8.98 -18.23
CA ALA A 414 -13.52 -8.74 -18.77
C ALA A 414 -14.21 -7.54 -18.10
N ALA A 415 -14.11 -7.43 -16.78
CA ALA A 415 -14.69 -6.31 -16.05
C ALA A 415 -13.99 -4.98 -16.36
N CYS A 416 -12.65 -4.93 -16.36
CA CYS A 416 -11.90 -3.75 -16.77
C CYS A 416 -12.21 -3.35 -18.23
N PHE A 417 -12.50 -4.32 -19.10
CA PHE A 417 -12.95 -4.02 -20.45
C PHE A 417 -14.35 -3.40 -20.46
N VAL A 418 -15.28 -3.88 -19.62
CA VAL A 418 -16.64 -3.33 -19.52
C VAL A 418 -16.64 -1.92 -18.91
N THR A 419 -15.79 -1.64 -17.93
CA THR A 419 -15.68 -0.29 -17.34
C THR A 419 -15.27 0.74 -18.39
N ALA A 420 -14.40 0.37 -19.34
CA ALA A 420 -13.99 1.25 -20.44
C ALA A 420 -15.14 1.70 -21.38
N PHE A 421 -16.25 0.95 -21.44
CA PHE A 421 -17.41 1.28 -22.28
C PHE A 421 -18.57 1.92 -21.51
N THR A 422 -18.45 2.03 -20.18
CA THR A 422 -19.53 2.59 -19.37
C THR A 422 -19.34 4.12 -19.27
N PRO A 423 -20.38 4.95 -19.51
CA PRO A 423 -20.24 6.40 -19.46
C PRO A 423 -20.16 6.93 -18.01
N GLU A 424 -19.39 8.00 -17.79
CA GLU A 424 -18.97 8.62 -16.51
C GLU A 424 -20.10 9.09 -15.53
N GLY A 425 -21.36 8.71 -15.74
CA GLY A 425 -22.52 9.21 -14.98
C GLY A 425 -23.29 8.18 -14.14
N ARG A 426 -22.82 6.94 -13.98
CA ARG A 426 -23.51 5.89 -13.18
C ARG A 426 -22.59 5.22 -12.17
N SER A 427 -22.11 5.98 -11.19
CA SER A 427 -21.25 5.54 -10.07
C SER A 427 -21.66 4.19 -9.44
N ASN A 428 -22.96 3.95 -9.23
CA ASN A 428 -23.46 2.72 -8.60
C ASN A 428 -23.32 1.44 -9.45
N LEU A 429 -23.26 1.54 -10.77
CA LEU A 429 -23.09 0.37 -11.65
C LEU A 429 -21.61 -0.01 -11.83
N PHE A 430 -20.71 0.98 -11.70
CA PHE A 430 -19.26 0.79 -11.77
C PHE A 430 -18.70 0.09 -10.54
N LEU A 431 -19.10 0.53 -9.34
CA LEU A 431 -18.75 -0.13 -8.08
C LEU A 431 -19.19 -1.61 -8.11
N ALA A 432 -20.42 -1.89 -8.56
CA ALA A 432 -20.95 -3.25 -8.71
C ALA A 432 -20.15 -4.16 -9.67
N MET A 433 -19.39 -3.57 -10.61
CA MET A 433 -18.55 -4.32 -11.56
C MET A 433 -17.11 -4.47 -11.08
N GLU A 434 -16.54 -3.48 -10.40
CA GLU A 434 -15.25 -3.62 -9.69
C GLU A 434 -15.34 -4.68 -8.58
N PHE A 435 -16.46 -4.79 -7.86
CA PHE A 435 -16.71 -5.86 -6.88
C PHE A 435 -16.77 -7.29 -7.44
N LYS A 436 -16.76 -7.46 -8.77
CA LYS A 436 -16.74 -8.77 -9.43
C LYS A 436 -15.34 -9.22 -9.84
N VAL A 437 -14.34 -8.35 -9.65
CA VAL A 437 -12.95 -8.48 -10.12
C VAL A 437 -12.01 -8.97 -9.02
N GLU A 438 -12.27 -8.56 -7.79
CA GLU A 438 -11.57 -9.00 -6.57
C GLU A 438 -12.21 -10.26 -5.98
#